data_AF-A0A6A4GY15-F1
#
_entry.id   AF-A0A6A4GY15-F1
#
_cell.length_a   1.000
_cell.length_b   1.000
_cell.length_c   1.000
_cell.angle_alpha   90.00
_cell.angle_beta   90.00
_cell.angle_gamma   90.00
#
_symmetry.space_group_name_H-M   'P 1'
#
loop_
_entity.id
_entity.type
_entity.pdbx_description
1 polymer ?
#
loop_
_entity_poly.entity_id
_entity_poly.type
_entity_poly.pdbx_seq_one_letter_code
_entity_poly.pdbx_strand_id
1 'polypeptide(L)' 'LRVEWCRSRTYMKHALEEVRLVKEEMAQTLGSLEKRSEWWHSRAENRAVEDPRLQEGLQGYAKKQAYIQGTLATSFQALW' A
#
# COMPACT_ATOMS: atom_id res chain seq x y z
N LEU A 1 -39.65 15.44 14.74
CA LEU A 1 -40.00 14.27 13.90
C LEU A 1 -39.43 14.30 12.47
N ARG A 2 -39.95 15.04 11.48
CA ARG A 2 -39.41 14.99 10.08
C ARG A 2 -37.98 15.49 9.92
N VAL A 3 -37.63 16.61 10.57
CA VAL A 3 -36.27 17.19 10.51
C VAL A 3 -35.25 16.27 11.18
N GLU A 4 -35.61 15.67 12.32
CA GLU A 4 -34.76 14.70 13.02
C GLU A 4 -34.55 13.42 12.22
N TRP A 5 -35.59 12.94 11.52
CA TRP A 5 -35.49 11.82 10.59
C TRP A 5 -34.55 12.11 9.41
N CYS A 6 -34.69 13.29 8.79
CA CYS A 6 -33.78 13.72 7.72
C CYS A 6 -32.33 13.80 8.22
N ARG A 7 -32.11 14.37 9.40
CA ARG A 7 -30.78 14.50 10.01
C ARG A 7 -30.16 13.15 10.34
N SER A 8 -30.90 12.24 10.98
CA SER A 8 -30.46 10.88 11.28
C SER A 8 -30.08 10.11 10.01
N ARG A 9 -30.91 10.23 8.96
CA ARG A 9 -30.64 9.59 7.67
C ARG A 9 -29.40 10.17 6.96
N THR A 10 -29.17 11.47 7.07
CA THR A 10 -27.97 12.11 6.52
C THR A 10 -26.71 11.63 7.25
N TYR A 11 -26.69 11.60 8.58
CA TYR A 11 -25.56 11.05 9.34
C TYR A 11 -25.27 9.59 9.00
N MET A 12 -26.31 8.77 8.89
CA MET A 12 -26.15 7.38 8.48
C MET A 12 -25.51 7.26 7.09
N LYS A 13 -25.95 8.08 6.11
CA LYS A 13 -25.35 8.08 4.77
C LYS A 13 -23.89 8.52 4.78
N HIS A 14 -23.55 9.55 5.55
CA HIS A 14 -22.16 9.98 5.69
C HIS A 14 -21.29 8.91 6.33
N ALA A 15 -21.74 8.30 7.42
CA ALA A 15 -20.99 7.23 8.08
C ALA A 15 -20.77 6.02 7.16
N LEU A 16 -21.78 5.65 6.36
CA LEU A 16 -21.64 4.58 5.36
C LEU A 16 -20.62 4.93 4.28
N GLU A 17 -20.63 6.18 3.82
CA GLU A 17 -19.67 6.66 2.83
C GLU A 17 -18.25 6.70 3.39
N GLU A 18 -18.07 7.18 4.62
CA GLU A 18 -16.76 7.17 5.29
C GLU A 18 -16.20 5.75 5.42
N VAL A 19 -17.03 4.78 5.82
CA VAL A 19 -16.61 3.37 5.88
C VAL A 19 -16.21 2.85 4.48
N ARG A 20 -16.93 3.26 3.43
CA ARG A 20 -16.60 2.89 2.05
C ARG A 20 -15.25 3.48 1.62
N LEU A 21 -15.04 4.76 1.89
CA LEU A 21 -13.82 5.48 1.55
C LEU A 21 -12.60 4.91 2.26
N VAL A 22 -12.69 4.61 3.56
CA VAL A 22 -11.57 4.01 4.30
C VAL A 22 -11.21 2.63 3.72
N LYS A 23 -12.19 1.79 3.36
CA LYS A 23 -11.92 0.51 2.69
C LYS A 23 -11.19 0.70 1.36
N GLU A 24 -11.59 1.70 0.59
CA GLU A 24 -10.98 2.03 -0.70
C GLU A 24 -9.56 2.55 -0.54
N GLU A 25 -9.30 3.45 0.42
CA GLU A 25 -7.96 3.94 0.74
C GLU A 25 -7.03 2.81 1.22
N MET A 26 -7.55 1.85 2.00
CA MET A 26 -6.77 0.68 2.41
C MET A 26 -6.43 -0.22 1.21
N ALA A 27 -7.38 -0.47 0.32
CA ALA A 27 -7.12 -1.22 -0.91
C ALA A 27 -6.08 -0.53 -1.81
N GLN A 28 -6.16 0.80 -1.95
CA GLN A 28 -5.17 1.59 -2.69
C GLN A 28 -3.79 1.53 -2.02
N THR A 29 -3.74 1.60 -0.69
CA THR A 29 -2.50 1.50 0.08
C THR A 29 -1.82 0.15 -0.16
N LEU A 30 -2.57 -0.97 -0.05
CA LEU A 30 -2.05 -2.31 -0.32
C LEU A 30 -1.51 -2.44 -1.75
N GLY A 31 -2.31 -2.05 -2.75
CA GLY A 31 -1.89 -2.09 -4.14
C GLY A 31 -0.65 -1.23 -4.42
N SER A 32 -0.50 -0.10 -3.72
CA SER A 32 0.70 0.74 -3.84
C SER A 32 1.94 0.06 -3.27
N LEU A 33 1.83 -0.67 -2.15
CA LEU A 33 2.94 -1.38 -1.51
C LEU A 33 3.39 -2.57 -2.35
N GLU A 34 2.44 -3.36 -2.87
CA GLU A 34 2.70 -4.48 -3.78
C GLU A 34 3.43 -4.01 -5.04
N LYS A 35 2.89 -2.99 -5.71
CA LYS A 35 3.53 -2.42 -6.90
C LYS A 35 4.94 -1.88 -6.62
N ARG A 36 5.18 -1.31 -5.44
CA ARG A 36 6.52 -0.86 -5.02
C ARG A 36 7.46 -2.03 -4.78
N SER A 37 6.98 -3.12 -4.18
CA SER A 37 7.76 -4.35 -4.00
C SER A 37 8.22 -4.91 -5.34
N GLU A 38 7.30 -5.06 -6.29
CA GLU A 38 7.59 -5.52 -7.66
C GLU A 38 8.58 -4.60 -8.37
N TRP A 39 8.39 -3.29 -8.24
CA TRP A 39 9.30 -2.30 -8.81
C TRP A 39 10.73 -2.44 -8.27
N TRP A 40 10.88 -2.68 -6.96
CA TRP A 40 12.19 -2.92 -6.36
C TRP A 40 12.81 -4.25 -6.83
N HIS A 41 12.01 -5.31 -7.00
CA HIS A 41 12.47 -6.57 -7.58
C HIS A 41 13.01 -6.37 -9.00
N SER A 42 12.24 -5.72 -9.87
CA SER A 42 12.66 -5.40 -11.23
C SER A 42 13.95 -4.57 -11.25
N ARG A 43 14.11 -3.64 -10.30
CA ARG A 43 15.30 -2.79 -10.21
C ARG A 43 16.55 -3.53 -9.77
N ALA A 44 16.42 -4.60 -8.99
CA ALA A 44 17.54 -5.46 -8.61
C ALA A 44 18.17 -6.15 -9.84
N GLU A 45 17.35 -6.47 -10.85
CA GLU A 45 17.79 -7.18 -12.05
C GLU A 45 18.29 -6.23 -13.15
N ASN A 46 17.70 -5.03 -13.25
CA ASN A 46 17.91 -4.14 -14.39
C ASN A 46 19.08 -3.15 -14.28
N ARG A 47 19.66 -2.94 -13.09
CA ARG A 47 20.77 -1.98 -12.92
C ARG A 47 22.12 -2.67 -12.99
N ALA A 48 22.71 -2.69 -14.19
CA ALA A 48 24.11 -3.05 -14.38
C ALA A 48 25.03 -1.89 -13.99
N VAL A 49 26.12 -2.20 -13.29
CA VAL A 49 27.20 -1.29 -12.92
C VAL A 49 28.52 -2.04 -13.09
N GLU A 50 29.56 -1.33 -13.51
CA GLU A 50 30.87 -1.94 -13.81
C GLU A 50 31.59 -2.49 -12.57
N ASP A 51 31.39 -1.85 -11.41
CA ASP A 51 31.95 -2.31 -10.14
C ASP A 51 31.10 -3.45 -9.56
N PRO A 52 31.64 -4.68 -9.45
CA PRO A 52 30.92 -5.83 -8.93
C PRO A 52 30.47 -5.66 -7.47
N ARG A 53 31.25 -4.94 -6.64
CA ARG A 53 30.89 -4.69 -5.23
C ARG A 53 29.70 -3.74 -5.13
N LEU A 54 29.68 -2.71 -5.98
CA LEU A 54 28.56 -1.80 -6.08
C LEU A 54 27.31 -2.52 -6.61
N GLN A 55 27.48 -3.41 -7.59
CA GLN A 55 26.39 -4.22 -8.12
C GLN A 55 25.74 -5.09 -7.04
N GLU A 56 26.55 -5.81 -6.26
CA GLU A 56 26.08 -6.63 -5.15
C GLU A 56 25.32 -5.80 -4.10
N GLY A 57 25.89 -4.65 -3.70
CA GLY A 57 25.26 -3.75 -2.74
C GLY A 57 23.91 -3.22 -3.21
N LEU A 58 23.80 -2.84 -4.49
CA LEU A 58 22.54 -2.38 -5.09
C LEU A 58 21.49 -3.48 -5.16
N GLN A 59 21.88 -4.71 -5.52
CA GLN A 59 20.99 -5.86 -5.54
C GLN A 59 20.49 -6.19 -4.13
N GLY A 60 21.39 -6.24 -3.15
CA GLY A 60 21.05 -6.49 -1.76
C GLY A 60 20.09 -5.42 -1.21
N TYR A 61 20.36 -4.15 -1.50
CA TYR A 61 19.49 -3.05 -1.09
C TYR A 61 18.10 -3.14 -1.74
N ALA A 62 18.04 -3.37 -3.06
CA ALA A 62 16.78 -3.48 -3.78
C ALA A 62 15.93 -4.66 -3.27
N LYS A 63 16.54 -5.83 -3.06
CA LYS A 63 15.87 -7.00 -2.45
C LYS A 63 15.35 -6.70 -1.05
N LYS A 64 16.15 -6.01 -0.21
CA LYS A 64 15.72 -5.58 1.12
C LYS A 64 14.52 -4.63 1.06
N GLN A 65 14.53 -3.66 0.13
CA GLN A 65 13.40 -2.74 -0.03
C GLN A 65 12.14 -3.48 -0.49
N ALA A 66 12.24 -4.40 -1.46
CA ALA A 66 11.12 -5.21 -1.89
C ALA A 66 10.50 -6.01 -0.72
N TYR A 67 11.36 -6.70 0.05
CA TYR A 67 10.94 -7.45 1.24
C TYR A 67 10.19 -6.58 2.27
N ILE A 68 10.69 -5.38 2.56
CA ILE A 68 10.06 -4.44 3.50
C ILE A 68 8.67 -4.02 3.00
N GLN A 69 8.54 -3.65 1.71
CA GLN A 69 7.25 -3.23 1.15
C GLN A 69 6.24 -4.38 1.14
N GLY A 70 6.66 -5.59 0.78
CA GLY A 70 5.81 -6.78 0.83
C GLY A 70 5.35 -7.12 2.26
N THR A 71 6.26 -7.04 3.23
CA THR A 71 5.94 -7.30 4.64
C THR A 71 4.97 -6.25 5.20
N LEU A 72 5.14 -4.97 4.82
CA LEU A 72 4.20 -3.91 5.19
C LEU A 72 2.81 -4.17 4.59
N ALA A 73 2.73 -4.60 3.32
CA ALA A 73 1.47 -4.96 2.69
C ALA A 73 0.77 -6.09 3.45
N THR A 74 1.48 -7.19 3.74
CA THR A 74 0.95 -8.31 4.52
C THR A 74 0.50 -7.88 5.92
N SER A 75 1.29 -7.02 6.60
CA SER A 75 0.94 -6.52 7.93
C SER A 75 -0.32 -5.67 7.91
N PHE A 76 -0.48 -4.81 6.90
CA PHE A 76 -1.66 -3.95 6.78
C PHE A 76 -2.89 -4.75 6.37
N GLN A 77 -2.73 -5.75 5.51
CA GLN A 77 -3.79 -6.69 5.16
C GLN A 77 -4.28 -7.49 6.37
N ALA A 78 -3.39 -7.84 7.30
CA ALA A 78 -3.77 -8.54 8.53
C ALA A 78 -4.43 -7.64 9.59
N LEU A 79 -4.14 -6.34 9.56
CA LEU A 79 -4.69 -5.34 10.48
C LEU A 79 -6.10 -4.86 10.06
N TRP A 80 -6.41 -4.95 8.77
CA TRP A 80 -7.66 -4.50 8.16
C TRP A 80 -8.65 -5.65 7.95
#